data_AF-Q4SC93-F1
#
_entry.id   AF-Q4SC93-F1
#
_cell.length_a   1.000
_cell.length_b   1.000
_cell.length_c   1.000
_cell.angle_alpha   90.00
_cell.angle_beta   90.00
_cell.angle_gamma   90.00
#
_symmetry.space_group_name_H-M   'P 1'
#
loop_
_entity.id
_entity.type
_entity.pdbx_description
1 polymer ?
#
loop_
_entity_poly.entity_id
_entity_poly.type
_entity_poly.pdbx_seq_one_letter_code
_entity_poly.pdbx_strand_id
1 'polypeptide(L)'
;MRPGSDALGFSSGAGNIRTLGDSYQFTVDVRDFSPEDVIVTTSNNQIEVRAEKVLPELPEDVDPTSVTSSLGAEGTLTVKARRHPAKHDLVQTFRTEIKI
;
A
#
# COMPACT_ATOMS: atom_id res chain seq x y z
N MET A 1 12.86 -36.74 2.00
CA MET A 1 12.04 -36.39 3.18
C MET A 1 12.41 -34.98 3.62
N ARG A 2 11.56 -33.98 3.34
CA ARG A 2 11.57 -32.68 4.03
C ARG A 2 10.40 -32.69 5.01
N PRO A 3 10.55 -32.03 6.16
CA PRO A 3 9.58 -31.02 6.56
C PRO A 3 10.34 -29.68 6.68
N GLY A 4 9.94 -28.57 6.06
CA GLY A 4 8.60 -28.01 6.15
C GLY A 4 8.53 -27.15 7.41
N SER A 5 9.25 -26.03 7.42
CA SER A 5 9.16 -25.02 8.49
C SER A 5 8.95 -23.65 7.85
N ASP A 6 7.82 -23.52 7.15
CA ASP A 6 7.20 -22.24 6.88
C ASP A 6 6.60 -21.75 8.19
N ALA A 7 7.46 -21.22 9.05
CA ALA A 7 7.02 -20.43 10.19
C ALA A 7 6.55 -19.08 9.64
N LEU A 8 5.31 -19.04 9.16
CA LEU A 8 4.51 -17.82 9.07
C LEU A 8 4.21 -17.34 10.51
N GLY A 9 5.27 -16.92 11.19
CA GLY A 9 5.20 -16.33 12.52
C GLY A 9 4.82 -14.87 12.38
N PHE A 10 3.53 -14.58 12.22
CA PHE A 10 3.01 -13.30 12.67
C PHE A 10 3.10 -13.30 14.19
N SER A 11 4.27 -12.95 14.72
CA SER A 11 4.48 -12.74 16.14
C SER A 11 3.57 -11.60 16.56
N SER A 12 2.46 -11.95 17.21
CA SER A 12 1.61 -10.98 17.88
C SER A 12 2.41 -10.34 19.03
N GLY A 13 2.93 -9.14 18.77
CA GLY A 13 2.87 -8.01 19.69
C GLY A 13 3.79 -7.92 20.91
N ALA A 14 4.56 -8.93 21.32
CA ALA A 14 5.27 -8.83 22.61
C ALA A 14 6.69 -9.44 22.69
N GLY A 15 7.35 -9.75 21.58
CA GLY A 15 8.54 -10.62 21.60
C GLY A 15 9.89 -9.97 22.01
N ASN A 16 10.07 -8.65 21.89
CA ASN A 16 11.43 -8.06 21.83
C ASN A 16 11.64 -6.83 22.73
N ILE A 17 10.89 -6.67 23.82
CA ILE A 17 11.09 -5.52 24.73
C ILE A 17 12.31 -5.79 25.63
N ARG A 18 13.30 -4.91 25.59
CA ARG A 18 14.52 -4.92 26.39
C ARG A 18 14.58 -3.68 27.27
N THR A 19 14.96 -3.84 28.52
CA THR A 19 15.23 -2.71 29.43
C THR A 19 16.73 -2.40 29.39
N LEU A 20 17.07 -1.15 29.09
CA LEU A 20 18.44 -0.64 29.06
C LEU A 20 18.55 0.51 30.08
N GLY A 21 18.89 0.17 31.33
CA GLY A 21 18.99 1.14 32.41
C GLY A 21 17.65 1.81 32.71
N ASP A 22 17.51 3.06 32.31
CA ASP A 22 16.32 3.90 32.46
C ASP A 22 15.37 3.84 31.25
N SER A 23 15.78 3.18 30.17
CA SER A 23 15.09 3.19 28.88
C SER A 23 14.53 1.82 28.51
N TYR A 24 13.46 1.80 27.71
CA TYR A 24 12.92 0.59 27.10
C TYR A 24 13.15 0.62 25.59
N GLN A 25 13.58 -0.51 25.03
CA GLN A 25 13.81 -0.68 23.61
C GLN A 25 13.03 -1.89 23.11
N PHE A 26 12.35 -1.74 21.98
CA PHE A 26 11.75 -2.85 21.26
C PHE A 26 12.03 -2.69 19.76
N THR A 27 11.96 -3.78 19.02
CA THR A 27 12.24 -3.80 17.58
C THR A 27 11.11 -4.49 16.85
N VAL A 28 10.58 -3.80 15.83
CA VAL A 28 9.54 -4.27 14.93
C VAL A 28 10.14 -4.31 13.53
N ASP A 29 9.93 -5.41 12.82
CA ASP A 29 10.34 -5.50 11.41
C ASP A 29 9.34 -4.73 10.54
N VAL A 30 9.85 -3.75 9.79
CA VAL A 30 9.06 -2.89 8.87
C VAL A 30 9.68 -2.84 7.48
N ARG A 31 10.55 -3.80 7.14
CA ARG A 31 11.35 -3.85 5.90
C ARG A 31 10.54 -3.77 4.60
N ASP A 32 9.28 -4.20 4.61
CA ASP A 32 8.40 -4.22 3.44
C ASP A 32 7.64 -2.89 3.24
N PHE A 33 7.83 -1.91 4.12
CA PHE A 33 7.14 -0.62 4.11
C PHE A 33 8.11 0.54 3.90
N SER A 34 7.64 1.60 3.24
CA SER A 34 8.40 2.85 3.16
C SER A 34 8.38 3.52 4.53
N PRO A 35 9.44 4.25 4.94
CA PRO A 35 9.44 4.96 6.21
C PRO A 35 8.26 5.95 6.38
N GLU A 36 7.77 6.49 5.27
CA GLU A 36 6.59 7.38 5.21
C GLU A 36 5.26 6.66 5.48
N ASP A 37 5.19 5.35 5.22
CA ASP A 37 4.02 4.50 5.44
C ASP A 37 3.91 4.08 6.93
N VAL A 38 4.96 4.28 7.74
CA VAL A 38 5.03 3.81 9.14
C VAL A 38 4.56 4.89 10.11
N ILE A 39 3.55 4.54 10.90
CA ILE A 39 2.89 5.42 11.87
C ILE A 39 3.11 4.86 13.27
N VAL A 40 3.65 5.69 14.16
CA VAL A 40 3.82 5.36 15.57
C VAL A 40 2.90 6.25 16.41
N THR A 41 1.97 5.64 17.12
CA THR A 41 1.07 6.33 18.05
C THR A 41 1.34 5.87 19.47
N THR A 42 1.19 6.78 20.43
CA THR A 42 1.32 6.46 21.85
C THR A 42 0.12 7.04 22.60
N SER A 43 -0.61 6.19 23.31
CA SER A 43 -1.80 6.58 24.08
C SER A 43 -2.03 5.58 25.20
N ASN A 44 -2.50 6.03 26.37
CA ASN A 44 -2.88 5.15 27.49
C ASN A 44 -1.81 4.09 27.85
N ASN A 45 -0.53 4.49 27.92
CA ASN A 45 0.59 3.58 28.17
C ASN A 45 0.77 2.47 27.13
N GLN A 46 0.16 2.61 25.95
CA GLN A 46 0.30 1.72 24.81
C GLN A 46 1.05 2.43 23.69
N ILE A 47 2.01 1.72 23.11
CA ILE A 47 2.64 2.11 21.85
C ILE A 47 2.05 1.22 20.76
N GLU A 48 1.60 1.85 19.69
CA GLU A 48 1.04 1.16 18.54
C GLU A 48 1.82 1.58 17.29
N VAL A 49 2.26 0.58 16.54
CA VAL A 49 2.99 0.75 15.28
C VAL A 49 2.12 0.19 14.17
N ARG A 50 1.72 1.05 13.24
CA ARG A 50 0.96 0.69 12.04
C ARG A 50 1.81 1.00 10.81
N ALA A 51 1.59 0.25 9.74
CA ALA A 51 2.12 0.60 8.44
C ALA A 51 0.96 0.59 7.43
N GLU A 52 0.75 1.71 6.75
CA GLU A 52 -0.35 1.91 5.80
C GLU A 52 0.24 2.12 4.41
N LYS A 53 -0.09 1.27 3.43
CA LYS A 53 0.37 1.47 2.05
C LYS A 53 -0.65 2.33 1.30
N VAL A 54 -0.27 3.58 1.00
CA VAL A 54 -1.04 4.44 0.11
C VAL A 54 -0.60 4.19 -1.34
N LEU A 55 -1.56 3.93 -2.22
CA LEU A 55 -1.29 3.88 -3.66
C LEU A 55 -1.47 5.30 -4.24
N PRO A 56 -0.65 5.70 -5.23
CA PRO A 56 -0.84 6.97 -5.92
C PRO A 56 -2.23 7.02 -6.57
N GLU A 57 -2.67 8.24 -6.90
CA GLU A 57 -3.91 8.46 -7.62
C GLU A 57 -3.99 7.61 -8.89
N LEU A 58 -5.18 7.08 -9.19
CA LEU A 58 -5.38 6.27 -10.38
C LEU A 58 -5.02 7.10 -11.63
N PRO A 59 -4.34 6.51 -12.63
CA PRO A 59 -4.10 7.17 -13.91
C PRO A 59 -5.39 7.69 -14.56
N GLU A 60 -5.29 8.76 -15.35
CA GLU A 60 -6.45 9.40 -16.01
C GLU A 60 -7.24 8.46 -16.93
N ASP A 61 -6.56 7.47 -17.48
CA ASP A 61 -7.12 6.48 -18.40
C ASP A 61 -7.76 5.29 -17.68
N VAL A 62 -7.79 5.26 -16.36
CA VAL A 62 -8.43 4.21 -15.56
C VAL A 62 -9.88 4.57 -15.22
N ASP A 63 -10.79 3.60 -15.30
CA ASP A 63 -12.19 3.74 -14.85
C ASP A 63 -12.29 3.51 -13.34
N PRO A 64 -12.53 4.56 -12.52
CA PRO A 64 -12.59 4.43 -11.07
C PRO A 64 -13.76 3.55 -10.60
N THR A 65 -14.81 3.40 -11.41
CA THR A 65 -15.97 2.55 -11.05
C THR A 65 -15.69 1.06 -11.26
N SER A 66 -14.60 0.72 -11.95
CA SER A 66 -14.20 -0.65 -12.25
C SER A 66 -13.17 -1.24 -11.27
N VAL A 67 -12.76 -0.45 -10.26
CA VAL A 67 -11.74 -0.85 -9.30
C VAL A 67 -12.25 -2.00 -8.44
N THR A 68 -11.47 -3.08 -8.38
CA THR A 68 -11.73 -4.25 -7.55
C THR A 68 -10.46 -4.66 -6.84
N SER A 69 -10.60 -5.16 -5.61
CA SER A 69 -9.48 -5.62 -4.79
C SER A 69 -9.67 -7.06 -4.36
N SER A 70 -8.56 -7.77 -4.14
CA SER A 70 -8.56 -9.14 -3.64
C SER A 70 -7.32 -9.37 -2.81
N LEU A 71 -7.49 -9.87 -1.58
CA LEU A 71 -6.40 -10.26 -0.69
C LEU A 71 -6.11 -11.75 -0.87
N GLY A 72 -4.91 -12.10 -1.32
CA GLY A 72 -4.46 -13.48 -1.42
C GLY A 72 -4.11 -14.08 -0.05
N ALA A 73 -4.06 -15.42 0.02
CA ALA A 73 -3.69 -16.15 1.24
C ALA A 73 -2.28 -15.81 1.77
N GLU A 74 -1.38 -15.37 0.88
CA GLU A 74 -0.01 -14.94 1.20
C GLU A 74 0.08 -13.46 1.65
N GLY A 75 -1.04 -12.81 1.96
CA GLY A 75 -1.06 -11.41 2.38
C GLY A 75 -0.81 -10.39 1.25
N THR A 76 -0.79 -10.84 -0.01
CA THR A 76 -0.64 -9.95 -1.17
C THR A 76 -1.99 -9.34 -1.56
N LEU A 77 -2.10 -8.01 -1.51
CA LEU A 77 -3.26 -7.27 -2.00
C LEU A 77 -3.11 -7.03 -3.51
N THR A 78 -4.03 -7.59 -4.31
CA THR A 78 -4.11 -7.30 -5.75
C THR A 78 -5.24 -6.32 -6.01
N VAL A 79 -4.92 -5.19 -6.65
CA VAL A 79 -5.90 -4.20 -7.11
C VAL A 79 -5.97 -4.27 -8.64
N LYS A 80 -7.17 -4.42 -9.19
CA LYS A 80 -7.43 -4.45 -10.64
C LYS A 80 -8.41 -3.34 -10.99
N ALA A 81 -8.15 -2.64 -12.07
CA ALA A 81 -9.05 -1.67 -12.65
C ALA A 81 -9.01 -1.78 -14.17
N ARG A 82 -10.13 -1.47 -14.83
CA ARG A 82 -10.18 -1.39 -16.29
C ARG A 82 -9.68 -0.04 -16.74
N ARG A 83 -8.90 -0.07 -17.81
CA ARG A 83 -8.54 1.11 -18.58
C ARG A 83 -9.71 1.47 -19.49
N HIS A 84 -10.08 2.74 -19.56
CA HIS A 84 -10.90 3.23 -20.66
C HIS A 84 -10.16 2.94 -21.97
N PRO A 85 -10.81 2.37 -23.00
CA PRO A 85 -10.25 2.43 -24.34
C PRO A 85 -10.04 3.91 -24.66
N ALA A 86 -8.82 4.26 -25.07
CA ALA A 86 -8.47 5.63 -25.41
C ALA A 86 -9.59 6.22 -26.28
N LYS A 87 -10.19 7.32 -25.85
CA LYS A 87 -10.90 8.21 -26.78
C LYS A 87 -9.83 8.87 -27.65
N HIS A 88 -9.16 8.08 -28.49
CA HIS A 88 -8.27 8.57 -29.52
C HIS A 88 -9.16 9.05 -30.67
N ASP A 89 -9.08 10.35 -30.95
CA ASP A 89 -9.57 11.03 -32.15
C ASP A 89 -11.09 11.00 -32.42
N LEU A 90 -11.82 11.90 -31.78
CA LEU A 90 -12.60 12.81 -32.62
C LEU A 90 -11.67 13.94 -32.98
N VAL A 91 -11.08 13.85 -34.17
CA VAL A 91 -10.49 14.98 -34.90
C VAL A 91 -11.50 16.13 -34.82
N GLN A 92 -11.39 17.01 -33.82
CA GLN A 92 -12.11 18.27 -33.84
C GLN A 92 -11.29 19.16 -34.77
N THR A 93 -11.49 18.97 -36.08
CA THR A 93 -11.00 19.89 -37.10
C THR A 93 -11.58 21.26 -36.78
N PHE A 94 -10.87 22.05 -36.00
CA PHE A 94 -11.08 23.49 -35.96
C PHE A 94 -10.49 24.03 -37.27
N ARG A 95 -11.29 23.97 -38.34
CA ARG A 95 -10.97 24.67 -39.57
C ARG A 95 -11.25 26.15 -39.33
N THR A 96 -10.24 26.90 -38.92
CA THR A 96 -10.27 28.35 -39.00
C THR A 96 -10.10 28.76 -40.46
N GLU A 97 -11.21 29.05 -41.14
CA GLU A 97 -11.17 29.78 -42.40
C GLU A 97 -10.80 31.24 -42.10
N ILE A 98 -9.58 31.64 -42.47
CA ILE A 98 -9.23 33.06 -42.58
C ILE A 98 -9.69 33.52 -43.96
N LYS A 99 -10.75 34.33 -44.01
CA LYS A 99 -11.09 35.10 -45.21
C LYS A 99 -10.20 36.35 -45.26
N ILE A 100 -9.41 36.45 -46.33
CA ILE A 100 -8.74 37.69 -46.76
C ILE A 100 -9.73 38.63 -47.44
#